data_AF-B2ARG9-F1
#
_entry.id   AF-B2ARG9-F1
#
_cell.length_a   1.000
_cell.length_b   1.000
_cell.length_c   1.000
_cell.angle_alpha   90.00
_cell.angle_beta   90.00
_cell.angle_gamma   90.00
#
_symmetry.space_group_name_H-M   'P 1'
#
loop_
_entity.id
_entity.type
_entity.pdbx_description
1 polymer ?
#
loop_
_entity_poly.entity_id
_entity_poly.type
_entity_poly.pdbx_seq_one_letter_code
_entity_poly.pdbx_strand_id
1 'polypeptide(L)'
;MVQATPKALWALAALLFTWSSLAASIKSRGSGGLFLDLADLGVDVTKRQTNNLAGYLGAFFLGADPYVYFYLSNGNDALSFRALNRGQPVIRPTKGTTGVRDPTIVPGGGSESGRKWYIIGTDLHIGRTTWDAAQRTGSRGIFVWESTDLINWTNERLVTVEDATAGMVWAPEAIWDPAKGQYLVHWASKFYPTSDPRHTGNPTNIRMRYAYTSDFKTFSAPQTLIDKNPTNIIDLNYLPLSPTSFLRFMKDETRKTVFVEVSNNGLFGTWTRPGGDGAIIQTGVEGPASYLDNVDPRKVHLLLDFYGSDGYRPFESTNPGTNSGWVGSNRNNFPKNLRHGSVLPINGTVYEALRQRWGV
;
A
#
# COMPACT_ATOMS: atom_id res chain seq x y z
N MET A 1 48.87 33.56 -29.21
CA MET A 1 47.67 34.00 -29.95
C MET A 1 47.41 32.94 -31.02
N VAL A 2 46.43 32.03 -30.82
CA VAL A 2 45.02 32.19 -31.22
C VAL A 2 44.94 32.34 -32.75
N GLN A 3 44.26 31.55 -33.56
CA GLN A 3 43.27 30.48 -33.42
C GLN A 3 43.24 29.75 -34.78
N ALA A 4 42.99 28.44 -34.82
CA ALA A 4 42.72 27.71 -36.06
C ALA A 4 41.22 27.40 -36.15
N THR A 5 40.60 27.78 -37.27
CA THR A 5 39.36 27.17 -37.79
C THR A 5 39.72 26.28 -38.97
N PRO A 6 38.98 25.19 -39.22
CA PRO A 6 38.30 25.16 -40.52
C PRO A 6 36.93 24.46 -40.59
N LYS A 7 36.12 25.05 -41.47
CA LYS A 7 35.17 24.51 -42.46
C LYS A 7 34.93 22.99 -42.55
N ALA A 8 33.66 22.68 -42.75
CA ALA A 8 33.08 21.42 -43.21
C ALA A 8 33.43 21.07 -44.69
N LEU A 9 33.48 19.78 -45.04
CA LEU A 9 32.46 19.07 -45.84
C LEU A 9 32.91 17.63 -46.25
N TRP A 10 32.12 16.63 -45.82
CA TRP A 10 31.68 15.34 -46.43
C TRP A 10 32.66 14.39 -47.16
N ALA A 11 32.70 13.12 -46.72
CA ALA A 11 32.12 11.98 -47.45
C ALA A 11 32.14 10.66 -46.62
N LEU A 12 31.05 9.89 -46.81
CA LEU A 12 30.67 8.53 -46.41
C LEU A 12 31.74 7.53 -45.91
N ALA A 13 31.38 6.81 -44.83
CA ALA A 13 31.36 5.34 -44.82
C ALA A 13 30.48 4.82 -43.67
N ALA A 14 29.64 3.84 -43.99
CA ALA A 14 28.66 3.19 -43.14
C ALA A 14 29.31 2.31 -42.05
N LEU A 15 28.73 2.31 -40.84
CA LEU A 15 28.76 1.16 -39.94
C LEU A 15 27.50 1.15 -39.08
N LEU A 16 26.59 0.27 -39.47
CA LEU A 16 25.44 -0.21 -38.71
C LEU A 16 25.94 -0.74 -37.36
N PHE A 17 25.50 -0.13 -36.27
CA PHE A 17 25.52 -0.79 -34.96
C PHE A 17 24.12 -1.32 -34.65
N THR A 18 24.07 -2.64 -34.61
CA THR A 18 22.93 -3.49 -34.40
C THR A 18 22.36 -3.32 -33.00
N TRP A 19 21.03 -3.21 -32.93
CA TRP A 19 20.28 -3.48 -31.71
C TRP A 19 20.49 -4.95 -31.34
N SER A 20 21.20 -5.21 -30.24
CA SER A 20 21.16 -6.50 -29.57
C SER A 20 19.81 -6.61 -28.85
N SER A 21 18.81 -7.12 -29.56
CA SER A 21 17.62 -7.70 -28.96
C SER A 21 18.06 -8.81 -28.01
N LEU A 22 17.88 -8.61 -26.70
CA LEU A 22 17.89 -9.70 -25.74
C LEU A 22 16.64 -10.54 -26.01
N ALA A 23 16.76 -11.50 -26.92
CA ALA A 23 15.75 -12.52 -27.11
C ALA A 23 15.71 -13.36 -25.83
N ALA A 24 14.77 -13.05 -24.93
CA ALA A 24 14.37 -13.97 -23.90
C ALA A 24 13.89 -15.24 -24.61
N SER A 25 14.66 -16.33 -24.49
CA SER A 25 14.24 -17.65 -24.94
C SER A 25 13.08 -18.09 -24.04
N ILE A 26 11.86 -17.72 -24.43
CA ILE A 26 10.65 -18.32 -23.87
C ILE A 26 10.62 -19.74 -24.42
N LYS A 27 11.12 -20.70 -23.64
CA LYS A 27 10.77 -22.10 -23.88
C LYS A 27 9.26 -22.22 -23.69
N SER A 28 8.52 -22.28 -24.79
CA SER A 28 7.12 -22.67 -24.78
C SER A 28 7.03 -24.13 -24.31
N ARG A 29 6.77 -24.34 -23.02
CA ARG A 29 6.08 -25.56 -22.60
C ARG A 29 4.58 -25.32 -22.80
N GLY A 30 3.93 -26.32 -23.39
CA GLY A 30 2.62 -26.22 -24.01
C GLY A 30 1.48 -25.68 -23.13
N SER A 31 0.40 -25.31 -23.81
CA SER A 31 -0.95 -24.98 -23.30
C SER A 31 -1.15 -25.15 -21.79
N GLY A 32 -0.70 -24.17 -21.03
CA GLY A 32 -0.83 -24.03 -19.59
C GLY A 32 -0.50 -22.58 -19.28
N GLY A 33 -1.31 -21.92 -18.44
CA GLY A 33 -1.19 -20.49 -18.17
C GLY A 33 0.24 -20.09 -17.78
N LEU A 34 0.66 -18.87 -18.16
CA LEU A 34 1.92 -18.30 -17.70
C LEU A 34 1.93 -18.27 -16.17
N PHE A 35 2.68 -19.19 -15.56
CA PHE A 35 3.07 -19.10 -14.16
C PHE A 35 4.23 -18.11 -14.08
N LEU A 36 4.02 -16.98 -13.41
CA LEU A 36 5.10 -16.09 -13.00
C LEU A 36 5.62 -16.60 -11.66
N ASP A 37 6.83 -17.16 -11.63
CA ASP A 37 7.46 -17.50 -10.36
C ASP A 37 7.87 -16.20 -9.65
N LEU A 38 7.74 -16.15 -8.32
CA LEU A 38 8.30 -15.05 -7.55
C LEU A 38 9.80 -14.93 -7.79
N ALA A 39 10.51 -16.06 -7.98
CA ALA A 39 11.91 -16.05 -8.40
C ALA A 39 12.13 -15.27 -9.72
N ASP A 40 11.20 -15.37 -10.68
CA ASP A 40 11.25 -14.61 -11.94
C ASP A 40 11.03 -13.10 -11.74
N LEU A 41 10.41 -12.72 -10.61
CA LEU A 41 10.25 -11.33 -10.16
C LEU A 41 11.45 -10.83 -9.34
N GLY A 42 12.58 -11.57 -9.33
CA GLY A 42 13.81 -11.17 -8.64
C GLY A 42 13.72 -11.26 -7.11
N VAL A 43 12.79 -12.06 -6.61
CA VAL A 43 12.59 -12.33 -5.19
C VAL A 43 13.74 -13.19 -4.68
N ASP A 44 14.66 -12.61 -3.90
CA ASP A 44 15.62 -13.40 -3.11
C ASP A 44 14.88 -14.03 -1.93
N VAL A 45 14.44 -15.27 -2.15
CA VAL A 45 13.72 -16.13 -1.21
C VAL A 45 14.56 -16.42 0.05
N THR A 46 15.88 -16.55 -0.10
CA THR A 46 16.79 -16.94 0.98
C THR A 46 17.09 -15.82 1.98
N LYS A 47 17.13 -14.56 1.54
CA LYS A 47 17.28 -13.40 2.44
C LYS A 47 16.02 -13.10 3.29
N ARG A 48 14.84 -13.62 2.91
CA ARG A 48 13.56 -13.37 3.59
C ARG A 48 13.36 -14.18 4.84
N GLN A 49 13.84 -15.43 4.83
CA GLN A 49 13.84 -16.31 5.98
C GLN A 49 14.98 -15.93 6.91
N THR A 50 14.94 -14.73 7.48
CA THR A 50 15.69 -14.53 8.73
C THR A 50 15.02 -15.43 9.77
N ASN A 51 15.78 -16.30 10.44
CA ASN A 51 15.28 -17.23 11.47
C ASN A 51 14.61 -16.55 12.70
N ASN A 52 14.30 -15.26 12.61
CA ASN A 52 13.87 -14.41 13.70
C ASN A 52 12.40 -13.96 13.61
N LEU A 53 11.71 -14.10 12.46
CA LEU A 53 10.29 -13.78 12.36
C LEU A 53 9.45 -14.81 13.13
N ALA A 54 8.55 -14.32 14.00
CA ALA A 54 7.78 -15.15 14.93
C ALA A 54 6.27 -14.97 14.80
N GLY A 55 5.82 -13.96 14.06
CA GLY A 55 4.41 -13.69 13.82
C GLY A 55 4.16 -12.40 13.06
N TYR A 56 2.94 -11.89 13.19
CA TYR A 56 2.44 -10.71 12.50
C TYR A 56 1.68 -9.81 13.47
N LEU A 57 1.87 -8.50 13.34
CA LEU A 57 1.07 -7.46 13.97
C LEU A 57 0.14 -6.85 12.91
N GLY A 58 -1.16 -6.99 13.11
CA GLY A 58 -2.17 -6.28 12.35
C GLY A 58 -2.61 -4.99 13.03
N ALA A 59 -2.81 -3.93 12.25
CA ALA A 59 -3.48 -2.70 12.66
C ALA A 59 -4.71 -2.48 11.80
N PHE A 60 -5.87 -2.33 12.44
CA PHE A 60 -7.17 -2.23 11.77
C PHE A 60 -8.05 -1.20 12.46
N PHE A 61 -9.11 -0.75 11.79
CA PHE A 61 -10.24 -0.12 12.46
C PHE A 61 -11.46 -1.04 12.44
N LEU A 62 -12.46 -0.73 13.26
CA LEU A 62 -13.76 -1.42 13.26
C LEU A 62 -14.80 -0.46 12.70
N GLY A 63 -15.70 -0.94 11.83
CA GLY A 63 -16.57 -0.09 11.00
C GLY A 63 -17.13 1.17 11.69
N ALA A 64 -17.94 1.00 12.74
CA ALA A 64 -18.55 2.11 13.47
C ALA A 64 -17.64 2.71 14.57
N ASP A 65 -16.51 2.07 14.86
CA ASP A 65 -15.56 2.42 15.92
C ASP A 65 -14.20 2.76 15.28
N PRO A 66 -14.05 3.96 14.68
CA PRO A 66 -12.92 4.33 13.83
C PRO A 66 -11.70 4.69 14.69
N TYR A 67 -11.09 3.68 15.29
CA TYR A 67 -9.88 3.76 16.10
C TYR A 67 -8.87 2.71 15.64
N VAL A 68 -7.64 2.77 16.17
CA VAL A 68 -6.64 1.74 15.84
C VAL A 68 -6.73 0.59 16.83
N TYR A 69 -7.01 -0.61 16.31
CA TYR A 69 -7.03 -1.87 17.03
C TYR A 69 -5.86 -2.72 16.57
N PHE A 70 -5.16 -3.32 17.51
CA PHE A 70 -4.09 -4.26 17.21
C PHE A 70 -4.54 -5.70 17.36
N TYR A 71 -4.04 -6.52 16.44
CA TYR A 71 -4.25 -7.95 16.43
C TYR A 71 -2.89 -8.63 16.26
N LEU A 72 -2.62 -9.62 17.10
CA LEU A 72 -1.38 -10.38 17.07
C LEU A 72 -1.67 -11.77 16.53
N SER A 73 -0.85 -12.27 15.61
CA SER A 73 -1.02 -13.63 15.10
C SER A 73 -0.88 -14.67 16.21
N ASN A 74 -1.53 -15.83 16.06
CA ASN A 74 -1.36 -16.98 16.94
C ASN A 74 -0.11 -17.76 16.50
N GLY A 75 1.02 -17.46 17.14
CA GLY A 75 2.32 -17.93 16.66
C GLY A 75 2.62 -17.31 15.30
N ASN A 76 3.26 -18.09 14.42
CA ASN A 76 3.64 -17.64 13.08
C ASN A 76 2.56 -17.91 12.00
N ASP A 77 1.29 -18.01 12.40
CA ASP A 77 0.17 -18.28 11.50
C ASP A 77 -0.35 -16.97 10.88
N ALA A 78 -0.22 -16.86 9.56
CA ALA A 78 -0.63 -15.70 8.77
C ALA A 78 -2.16 -15.50 8.68
N LEU A 79 -2.97 -16.48 9.11
CA LEU A 79 -4.42 -16.52 8.94
C LEU A 79 -5.16 -16.62 10.28
N SER A 80 -4.45 -16.55 11.40
CA SER A 80 -4.98 -16.72 12.74
C SER A 80 -4.51 -15.59 13.64
N PHE A 81 -5.43 -14.75 14.10
CA PHE A 81 -5.13 -13.57 14.90
C PHE A 81 -5.99 -13.49 16.15
N ARG A 82 -5.44 -12.92 17.22
CA ARG A 82 -6.16 -12.56 18.44
C ARG A 82 -6.10 -11.05 18.66
N ALA A 83 -7.18 -10.48 19.16
CA ALA A 83 -7.21 -9.07 19.54
C ALA A 83 -6.20 -8.83 20.68
N LEU A 84 -5.49 -7.72 20.60
CA LEU A 84 -4.71 -7.18 21.71
C LEU A 84 -5.57 -6.20 22.53
N ASN A 85 -5.06 -5.81 23.69
CA ASN A 85 -5.66 -4.83 24.60
C ASN A 85 -7.12 -5.17 24.97
N ARG A 86 -7.42 -6.46 25.20
CA ARG A 86 -8.79 -6.94 25.48
C ARG A 86 -9.83 -6.55 24.43
N GLY A 87 -9.41 -6.38 23.18
CA GLY A 87 -10.28 -5.91 22.10
C GLY A 87 -10.63 -4.41 22.17
N GLN A 88 -9.98 -3.65 23.04
CA GLN A 88 -10.12 -2.20 23.11
C GLN A 88 -9.12 -1.51 22.17
N PRO A 89 -9.43 -0.32 21.66
CA PRO A 89 -8.52 0.40 20.78
C PRO A 89 -7.22 0.75 21.51
N VAL A 90 -6.10 0.63 20.80
CA VAL A 90 -4.77 1.02 21.28
C VAL A 90 -4.55 2.53 21.07
N ILE A 91 -5.09 3.09 20.00
CA ILE A 91 -4.99 4.53 19.69
C ILE A 91 -6.39 5.09 19.43
N ARG A 92 -6.73 6.15 20.15
CA ARG A 92 -7.90 7.02 19.88
C ARG A 92 -7.37 8.40 19.49
N PRO A 93 -7.66 8.91 18.28
CA PRO A 93 -7.23 10.24 17.88
C PRO A 93 -7.97 11.31 18.68
N THR A 94 -7.25 12.37 19.03
CA THR A 94 -7.76 13.53 19.77
C THR A 94 -7.93 14.77 18.90
N LYS A 95 -7.40 14.75 17.66
CA LYS A 95 -7.52 15.84 16.67
C LYS A 95 -8.55 15.50 15.58
N GLY A 96 -8.71 16.42 14.61
CA GLY A 96 -9.50 16.21 13.40
C GLY A 96 -10.95 15.88 13.69
N THR A 97 -11.49 14.88 13.00
CA THR A 97 -12.83 14.34 13.22
C THR A 97 -12.93 13.46 14.47
N THR A 98 -11.80 13.24 15.16
CA THR A 98 -11.61 12.27 16.25
C THR A 98 -11.97 10.83 15.88
N GLY A 99 -11.84 10.48 14.59
CA GLY A 99 -11.89 9.12 14.09
C GLY A 99 -10.75 8.88 13.10
N VAL A 100 -10.15 7.70 13.17
CA VAL A 100 -9.11 7.24 12.26
C VAL A 100 -9.55 5.95 11.56
N ARG A 101 -9.41 5.94 10.25
CA ARG A 101 -9.67 4.76 9.40
C ARG A 101 -8.42 4.39 8.63
N ASP A 102 -8.42 3.19 8.08
CA ASP A 102 -7.37 2.68 7.20
C ASP A 102 -5.95 2.78 7.81
N PRO A 103 -5.72 2.32 9.07
CA PRO A 103 -4.44 2.49 9.71
C PRO A 103 -3.35 1.61 9.08
N THR A 104 -2.26 2.25 8.66
CA THR A 104 -1.10 1.59 8.05
C THR A 104 0.11 1.72 8.94
N ILE A 105 0.67 0.58 9.37
CA ILE A 105 1.98 0.54 10.03
C ILE A 105 3.06 0.67 8.96
N VAL A 106 3.86 1.72 9.04
CA VAL A 106 4.96 2.01 8.12
C VAL A 106 6.29 1.75 8.82
N PRO A 107 7.08 0.76 8.38
CA PRO A 107 8.42 0.54 8.92
C PRO A 107 9.37 1.71 8.63
N GLY A 108 10.28 1.96 9.57
CA GLY A 108 11.43 2.84 9.42
C GLY A 108 12.25 2.51 8.16
N GLY A 109 12.67 3.54 7.42
CA GLY A 109 13.54 3.44 6.26
C GLY A 109 14.93 3.99 6.55
N GLY A 110 15.93 3.61 5.76
CA GLY A 110 17.31 4.09 5.93
C GLY A 110 17.84 3.86 7.36
N SER A 111 18.25 4.93 8.04
CA SER A 111 18.71 4.86 9.43
C SER A 111 17.61 4.47 10.43
N GLU A 112 16.33 4.63 10.11
CA GLU A 112 15.24 4.24 11.02
C GLU A 112 14.87 2.76 10.91
N SER A 113 15.44 2.03 9.94
CA SER A 113 15.11 0.63 9.69
C SER A 113 15.32 -0.26 10.91
N GLY A 114 14.26 -1.01 11.27
CA GLY A 114 14.22 -1.89 12.43
C GLY A 114 14.22 -1.19 13.79
N ARG A 115 14.15 0.15 13.83
CA ARG A 115 14.26 0.96 15.06
C ARG A 115 13.10 1.93 15.28
N LYS A 116 12.36 2.25 14.22
CA LYS A 116 11.23 3.16 14.29
C LYS A 116 10.12 2.68 13.36
N TRP A 117 8.90 3.01 13.72
CA TRP A 117 7.70 2.75 12.96
C TRP A 117 6.76 3.94 13.07
N TYR A 118 5.94 4.10 12.05
CA TYR A 118 4.86 5.08 12.03
C TYR A 118 3.52 4.36 11.89
N ILE A 119 2.47 4.96 12.39
CA ILE A 119 1.11 4.66 11.96
C ILE A 119 0.57 5.91 11.29
N ILE A 120 0.07 5.74 10.07
CA ILE A 120 -0.69 6.76 9.38
C ILE A 120 -2.11 6.28 9.12
N GLY A 121 -3.06 7.21 8.97
CA GLY A 121 -4.45 6.84 8.72
C GLY A 121 -5.30 8.00 8.26
N THR A 122 -6.47 7.68 7.73
CA THR A 122 -7.50 8.61 7.27
C THR A 122 -8.14 9.32 8.47
N ASP A 123 -8.21 10.64 8.44
CA ASP A 123 -9.02 11.41 9.39
C ASP A 123 -10.51 11.38 8.99
N LEU A 124 -11.25 10.43 9.54
CA LEU A 124 -12.67 10.26 9.26
C LEU A 124 -13.42 9.53 10.39
N HIS A 125 -14.35 10.24 11.02
CA HIS A 125 -15.41 9.67 11.84
C HIS A 125 -16.75 9.72 11.10
N ILE A 126 -17.07 8.67 10.33
CA ILE A 126 -18.26 8.67 9.46
C ILE A 126 -19.57 8.87 10.23
N GLY A 127 -19.68 8.42 11.49
CA GLY A 127 -20.87 8.64 12.32
C GLY A 127 -21.11 10.09 12.76
N ARG A 128 -20.22 11.03 12.40
CA ARG A 128 -20.33 12.48 12.69
C ARG A 128 -20.43 13.33 11.42
N THR A 129 -20.54 12.69 10.26
CA THR A 129 -20.66 13.34 8.95
C THR A 129 -21.52 12.47 8.04
N THR A 130 -21.62 12.79 6.76
CA THR A 130 -22.24 11.94 5.74
C THR A 130 -21.19 11.49 4.73
N TRP A 131 -21.45 10.42 4.00
CA TRP A 131 -20.56 9.96 2.94
C TRP A 131 -20.38 10.99 1.81
N ASP A 132 -21.38 11.83 1.54
CA ASP A 132 -21.25 12.92 0.57
C ASP A 132 -20.35 14.03 1.14
N ALA A 133 -20.63 14.52 2.35
CA ALA A 133 -19.84 15.59 2.97
C ALA A 133 -18.37 15.15 3.19
N ALA A 134 -18.12 13.90 3.61
CA ALA A 134 -16.78 13.36 3.80
C ALA A 134 -15.95 13.28 2.51
N GLN A 135 -16.61 13.25 1.35
CA GLN A 135 -15.95 13.23 0.04
C GLN A 135 -15.84 14.60 -0.61
N ARG A 136 -16.74 15.53 -0.29
CA ARG A 136 -16.76 16.88 -0.85
C ARG A 136 -15.91 17.83 -0.04
N THR A 137 -16.07 17.82 1.27
CA THR A 137 -15.41 18.77 2.20
C THR A 137 -14.79 18.01 3.36
N GLY A 138 -14.22 16.84 3.08
CA GLY A 138 -13.57 15.98 4.05
C GLY A 138 -12.22 16.52 4.51
N SER A 139 -11.58 15.76 5.41
CA SER A 139 -10.23 16.08 5.84
C SER A 139 -9.25 16.03 4.67
N ARG A 140 -8.32 16.98 4.64
CA ARG A 140 -7.20 17.05 3.68
C ARG A 140 -5.88 16.65 4.33
N GLY A 141 -5.96 16.07 5.52
CA GLY A 141 -4.81 15.63 6.29
C GLY A 141 -4.84 14.15 6.59
N ILE A 142 -3.66 13.66 6.95
CA ILE A 142 -3.45 12.30 7.45
C ILE A 142 -3.07 12.36 8.92
N PHE A 143 -3.55 11.39 9.69
CA PHE A 143 -3.01 11.17 11.02
C PHE A 143 -1.61 10.57 10.94
N VAL A 144 -0.78 10.88 11.93
CA VAL A 144 0.55 10.28 12.12
C VAL A 144 0.79 10.05 13.62
N TRP A 145 1.23 8.85 13.96
CA TRP A 145 1.87 8.50 15.23
C TRP A 145 3.20 7.81 14.96
N GLU A 146 4.08 7.78 15.96
CA GLU A 146 5.38 7.10 15.86
C GLU A 146 5.67 6.24 17.09
N SER A 147 6.48 5.21 16.88
CA SER A 147 6.93 4.27 17.89
C SER A 147 8.35 3.81 17.61
N THR A 148 9.12 3.52 18.66
CA THR A 148 10.45 2.89 18.58
C THR A 148 10.45 1.46 19.09
N ASP A 149 9.29 0.91 19.46
CA ASP A 149 9.14 -0.43 20.03
C ASP A 149 7.89 -1.19 19.55
N LEU A 150 7.06 -0.58 18.68
CA LEU A 150 5.73 -1.05 18.23
C LEU A 150 4.66 -1.18 19.33
N ILE A 151 4.99 -0.81 20.56
CA ILE A 151 4.13 -0.98 21.74
C ILE A 151 3.58 0.37 22.17
N ASN A 152 4.47 1.34 22.33
CA ASN A 152 4.16 2.69 22.77
C ASN A 152 4.11 3.61 21.55
N TRP A 153 2.93 4.19 21.33
CA TRP A 153 2.67 5.09 20.21
C TRP A 153 2.45 6.50 20.73
N THR A 154 3.20 7.46 20.18
CA THR A 154 3.22 8.84 20.68
C THR A 154 3.19 9.84 19.54
N ASN A 155 3.22 11.13 19.90
CA ASN A 155 3.35 12.26 18.97
C ASN A 155 2.25 12.32 17.91
N GLU A 156 0.98 12.25 18.33
CA GLU A 156 -0.19 12.44 17.45
C GLU A 156 -0.08 13.74 16.66
N ARG A 157 -0.14 13.62 15.34
CA ARG A 157 -0.20 14.74 14.39
C ARG A 157 -1.33 14.51 13.40
N LEU A 158 -1.99 15.60 12.99
CA LEU A 158 -2.85 15.64 11.81
C LEU A 158 -2.17 16.56 10.81
N VAL A 159 -1.57 16.00 9.77
CA VAL A 159 -0.74 16.75 8.81
C VAL A 159 -1.53 16.93 7.52
N THR A 160 -1.79 18.18 7.14
CA THR A 160 -2.42 18.51 5.85
C THR A 160 -1.45 18.20 4.71
N VAL A 161 -1.88 17.37 3.76
CA VAL A 161 -1.05 16.91 2.63
C VAL A 161 -1.63 17.28 1.26
N GLU A 162 -2.85 17.84 1.23
CA GLU A 162 -3.45 18.38 0.01
C GLU A 162 -3.99 19.80 0.14
N ASP A 163 -4.09 20.47 -1.01
CA ASP A 163 -4.57 21.84 -1.13
C ASP A 163 -6.11 21.96 -1.00
N ALA A 164 -6.60 23.20 -1.02
CA ALA A 164 -8.01 23.50 -0.77
C ALA A 164 -8.98 22.98 -1.85
N THR A 165 -8.49 22.60 -3.03
CA THR A 165 -9.32 22.05 -4.12
C THR A 165 -9.63 20.56 -3.93
N ALA A 166 -8.91 19.87 -3.05
CA ALA A 166 -9.15 18.47 -2.74
C ALA A 166 -10.45 18.30 -1.92
N GLY A 167 -11.27 17.33 -2.33
CA GLY A 167 -12.48 16.95 -1.60
C GLY A 167 -12.20 16.10 -0.36
N MET A 168 -11.15 15.29 -0.40
CA MET A 168 -10.73 14.41 0.71
C MET A 168 -9.30 13.86 0.52
N VAL A 169 -8.72 13.33 1.60
CA VAL A 169 -7.48 12.55 1.61
C VAL A 169 -7.76 11.24 2.34
N TRP A 170 -7.79 10.12 1.61
CA TRP A 170 -8.21 8.81 2.14
C TRP A 170 -7.20 7.68 1.89
N ALA A 171 -7.26 6.68 2.77
CA ALA A 171 -6.46 5.46 2.77
C ALA A 171 -4.97 5.71 2.53
N PRO A 172 -4.29 6.49 3.41
CA PRO A 172 -2.89 6.75 3.22
C PRO A 172 -2.04 5.51 3.52
N GLU A 173 -1.10 5.20 2.64
CA GLU A 173 0.03 4.30 2.94
C GLU A 173 1.34 4.97 2.57
N ALA A 174 2.45 4.36 2.99
CA ALA A 174 3.78 4.86 2.66
C ALA A 174 4.76 3.71 2.43
N ILE A 175 5.68 3.96 1.50
CA ILE A 175 6.77 3.05 1.18
C ILE A 175 8.08 3.82 1.18
N TRP A 176 9.14 3.22 1.73
CA TRP A 176 10.47 3.79 1.67
C TRP A 176 11.04 3.70 0.25
N ASP A 177 11.43 4.84 -0.32
CA ASP A 177 12.13 4.95 -1.58
C ASP A 177 13.63 5.11 -1.32
N PRO A 178 14.44 4.04 -1.45
CA PRO A 178 15.87 4.10 -1.20
C PRO A 178 16.63 5.01 -2.20
N ALA A 179 16.09 5.23 -3.40
CA ALA A 179 16.74 6.11 -4.39
C ALA A 179 16.66 7.58 -3.99
N LYS A 180 15.65 7.96 -3.21
CA LYS A 180 15.49 9.33 -2.66
C LYS A 180 15.88 9.45 -1.21
N GLY A 181 15.99 8.35 -0.47
CA GLY A 181 16.17 8.39 0.98
C GLY A 181 14.97 9.03 1.68
N GLN A 182 13.76 8.79 1.18
CA GLN A 182 12.52 9.38 1.66
C GLN A 182 11.37 8.39 1.54
N TYR A 183 10.29 8.62 2.29
CA TYR A 183 9.03 7.90 2.13
C TYR A 183 8.21 8.52 1.01
N LEU A 184 7.79 7.69 0.05
CA LEU A 184 6.67 8.01 -0.83
C LEU A 184 5.40 7.73 -0.04
N VAL A 185 4.67 8.76 0.34
CA VAL A 185 3.36 8.66 1.00
C VAL A 185 2.30 8.92 -0.05
N HIS A 186 1.30 8.06 -0.17
CA HIS A 186 0.24 8.18 -1.16
C HIS A 186 -1.14 8.05 -0.56
N TRP A 187 -2.14 8.63 -1.22
CA TRP A 187 -3.55 8.64 -0.78
C TRP A 187 -4.49 8.85 -1.96
N ALA A 188 -5.76 8.47 -1.78
CA ALA A 188 -6.81 8.73 -2.77
C ALA A 188 -7.40 10.13 -2.57
N SER A 189 -7.67 10.84 -3.67
CA SER A 189 -8.33 12.15 -3.64
C SER A 189 -9.04 12.48 -4.96
N LYS A 190 -10.00 13.40 -4.90
CA LYS A 190 -10.65 14.04 -6.06
C LYS A 190 -10.70 15.55 -5.87
N PHE A 191 -10.84 16.28 -6.98
CA PHE A 191 -10.60 17.72 -6.99
C PHE A 191 -11.77 18.50 -7.58
N TYR A 192 -11.95 19.72 -7.09
CA TYR A 192 -12.90 20.70 -7.60
C TYR A 192 -12.14 21.84 -8.28
N PRO A 193 -12.73 22.54 -9.25
CA PRO A 193 -12.08 23.71 -9.84
C PRO A 193 -11.93 24.81 -8.78
N THR A 194 -10.88 25.62 -8.88
CA THR A 194 -10.65 26.77 -7.95
C THR A 194 -11.80 27.79 -7.97
N SER A 195 -12.60 27.82 -9.04
CA SER A 195 -13.83 28.62 -9.15
C SER A 195 -15.02 28.07 -8.34
N ASP A 196 -14.94 26.84 -7.83
CA ASP A 196 -15.94 26.22 -6.95
C ASP A 196 -15.34 25.93 -5.56
N PRO A 197 -14.97 26.94 -4.77
CA PRO A 197 -14.36 26.75 -3.45
C PRO A 197 -15.30 26.12 -2.41
N ARG A 198 -16.58 25.93 -2.75
CA ARG A 198 -17.58 25.27 -1.89
C ARG A 198 -17.82 23.82 -2.28
N HIS A 199 -17.15 23.33 -3.32
CA HIS A 199 -17.23 21.94 -3.79
C HIS A 199 -18.68 21.49 -4.09
N THR A 200 -19.46 22.39 -4.70
CA THR A 200 -20.89 22.17 -4.99
C THR A 200 -21.11 21.49 -6.35
N GLY A 201 -20.18 21.66 -7.28
CA GLY A 201 -20.22 21.10 -8.62
C GLY A 201 -19.76 19.64 -8.70
N ASN A 202 -19.29 19.25 -9.88
CA ASN A 202 -18.75 17.91 -10.12
C ASN A 202 -17.24 17.90 -9.90
N PRO A 203 -16.71 16.94 -9.12
CA PRO A 203 -15.29 16.74 -8.98
C PRO A 203 -14.70 16.04 -10.22
N THR A 204 -13.37 15.96 -10.28
CA THR A 204 -12.64 14.98 -11.10
C THR A 204 -12.96 13.54 -10.67
N ASN A 205 -12.48 12.55 -11.42
CA ASN A 205 -12.34 11.18 -10.90
C ASN A 205 -11.44 11.16 -9.65
N ILE A 206 -11.62 10.14 -8.81
CA ILE A 206 -10.70 9.84 -7.71
C ILE A 206 -9.43 9.23 -8.30
N ARG A 207 -8.29 9.77 -7.90
CA ARG A 207 -6.96 9.38 -8.36
C ARG A 207 -6.01 9.25 -7.19
N MET A 208 -4.92 8.51 -7.40
CA MET A 208 -3.88 8.38 -6.39
C MET A 208 -2.93 9.56 -6.48
N ARG A 209 -2.72 10.20 -5.33
CA ARG A 209 -1.81 11.32 -5.12
C ARG A 209 -0.66 10.86 -4.26
N TYR A 210 0.45 11.57 -4.30
CA TYR A 210 1.59 11.28 -3.43
C TYR A 210 2.41 12.52 -3.10
N ALA A 211 3.15 12.46 -2.01
CA ALA A 211 4.22 13.38 -1.67
C ALA A 211 5.36 12.63 -0.98
N TYR A 212 6.56 13.21 -1.04
CA TYR A 212 7.71 12.69 -0.31
C TYR A 212 7.85 13.35 1.06
N THR A 213 8.25 12.56 2.05
CA THR A 213 8.65 13.05 3.38
C THR A 213 9.82 12.22 3.92
N SER A 214 10.61 12.77 4.82
CA SER A 214 11.63 12.02 5.57
C SER A 214 11.25 11.79 7.03
N ASP A 215 10.23 12.50 7.54
CA ASP A 215 9.94 12.61 8.96
C ASP A 215 8.45 12.56 9.31
N PHE A 216 7.57 12.46 8.30
CA PHE A 216 6.12 12.55 8.44
C PHE A 216 5.64 13.84 9.15
N LYS A 217 6.38 14.94 8.96
CA LYS A 217 6.02 16.28 9.40
C LYS A 217 6.04 17.25 8.23
N THR A 218 7.11 17.21 7.44
CA THR A 218 7.29 18.07 6.27
C THR A 218 7.13 17.22 5.01
N PHE A 219 6.24 17.65 4.12
CA PHE A 219 5.94 16.98 2.87
C PHE A 219 6.35 17.86 1.69
N SER A 220 6.81 17.24 0.61
CA SER A 220 6.89 17.92 -0.68
C SER A 220 5.50 18.34 -1.15
N ALA A 221 5.44 19.21 -2.16
CA ALA A 221 4.17 19.48 -2.84
C ALA A 221 3.59 18.16 -3.40
N PRO A 222 2.26 17.92 -3.28
CA PRO A 222 1.65 16.69 -3.74
C PRO A 222 1.57 16.63 -5.26
N GLN A 223 1.78 15.44 -5.81
CA GLN A 223 1.77 15.14 -7.24
C GLN A 223 0.81 13.99 -7.55
N THR A 224 0.41 13.85 -8.81
CA THR A 224 -0.40 12.71 -9.25
C THR A 224 0.51 11.49 -9.38
N LEU A 225 0.14 10.40 -8.71
CA LEU A 225 0.81 9.10 -8.82
C LEU A 225 0.17 8.24 -9.92
N ILE A 226 -1.16 8.07 -9.83
CA ILE A 226 -1.94 7.23 -10.75
C ILE A 226 -3.24 7.96 -11.07
N ASP A 227 -3.49 8.21 -12.35
CA ASP A 227 -4.75 8.73 -12.85
C ASP A 227 -5.24 7.81 -13.97
N LYS A 228 -6.37 7.12 -13.73
CA LYS A 228 -7.02 6.21 -14.68
C LYS A 228 -8.35 6.78 -15.19
N ASN A 229 -8.47 8.11 -15.29
CA ASN A 229 -9.67 8.80 -15.81
C ASN A 229 -10.26 8.07 -17.04
N PRO A 230 -11.58 7.75 -17.06
CA PRO A 230 -12.63 8.14 -16.10
C PRO A 230 -12.82 7.23 -14.89
N THR A 231 -11.96 6.23 -14.70
CA THR A 231 -12.04 5.30 -13.57
C THR A 231 -11.63 5.97 -12.26
N ASN A 232 -12.44 5.76 -11.22
CA ASN A 232 -12.11 6.12 -9.85
C ASN A 232 -11.23 5.03 -9.25
N ILE A 233 -10.05 5.39 -8.76
CA ILE A 233 -9.12 4.47 -8.10
C ILE A 233 -8.93 4.88 -6.65
N ILE A 234 -9.05 3.91 -5.73
CA ILE A 234 -8.78 4.08 -4.31
C ILE A 234 -7.98 2.89 -3.77
N ASP A 235 -7.58 2.97 -2.50
CA ASP A 235 -6.94 1.90 -1.73
C ASP A 235 -5.76 1.25 -2.45
N LEU A 236 -4.76 2.07 -2.77
CA LEU A 236 -3.49 1.58 -3.32
C LEU A 236 -2.70 0.92 -2.19
N ASN A 237 -2.21 -0.30 -2.43
CA ASN A 237 -1.28 -0.99 -1.55
C ASN A 237 -0.10 -1.52 -2.35
N TYR A 238 1.12 -1.30 -1.87
CA TYR A 238 2.35 -1.79 -2.51
C TYR A 238 2.92 -2.99 -1.77
N LEU A 239 3.35 -4.01 -2.51
CA LEU A 239 4.17 -5.11 -2.00
C LEU A 239 5.53 -5.12 -2.69
N PRO A 240 6.60 -4.71 -2.00
CA PRO A 240 7.96 -4.86 -2.51
C PRO A 240 8.32 -6.34 -2.62
N LEU A 241 8.74 -6.75 -3.82
CA LEU A 241 9.27 -8.07 -4.08
C LEU A 241 10.79 -8.05 -4.19
N SER A 242 11.38 -6.96 -4.63
CA SER A 242 12.82 -6.74 -4.65
C SER A 242 13.09 -5.22 -4.63
N PRO A 243 14.35 -4.75 -4.70
CA PRO A 243 14.61 -3.32 -4.83
C PRO A 243 13.96 -2.67 -6.07
N THR A 244 13.65 -3.44 -7.12
CA THR A 244 13.09 -2.94 -8.38
C THR A 244 11.78 -3.60 -8.80
N SER A 245 11.38 -4.71 -8.17
CA SER A 245 10.13 -5.40 -8.47
C SER A 245 9.09 -5.21 -7.37
N PHE A 246 7.86 -4.93 -7.79
CA PHE A 246 6.75 -4.61 -6.92
C PHE A 246 5.46 -5.21 -7.47
N LEU A 247 4.59 -5.64 -6.57
CA LEU A 247 3.16 -5.70 -6.85
C LEU A 247 2.51 -4.44 -6.33
N ARG A 248 1.41 -4.04 -6.97
CA ARG A 248 0.47 -3.09 -6.38
C ARG A 248 -0.94 -3.59 -6.55
N PHE A 249 -1.72 -3.40 -5.51
CA PHE A 249 -3.14 -3.72 -5.48
C PHE A 249 -3.91 -2.41 -5.42
N MET A 250 -5.02 -2.35 -6.15
CA MET A 250 -5.86 -1.15 -6.19
C MET A 250 -7.32 -1.56 -6.29
N LYS A 251 -8.19 -0.71 -5.75
CA LYS A 251 -9.61 -0.78 -5.99
C LYS A 251 -10.02 0.11 -7.16
N ASP A 252 -10.66 -0.52 -8.15
CA ASP A 252 -11.51 0.16 -9.11
C ASP A 252 -12.85 0.47 -8.44
N GLU A 253 -13.01 1.70 -7.98
CA GLU A 253 -14.21 2.16 -7.29
C GLU A 253 -15.39 2.37 -8.26
N THR A 254 -15.13 2.46 -9.57
CA THR A 254 -16.20 2.51 -10.59
C THR A 254 -16.83 1.13 -10.77
N ARG A 255 -16.02 0.07 -10.86
CA ARG A 255 -16.48 -1.33 -11.05
C ARG A 255 -16.67 -2.12 -9.75
N LYS A 256 -16.25 -1.57 -8.60
CA LYS A 256 -16.21 -2.24 -7.30
C LYS A 256 -15.37 -3.52 -7.31
N THR A 257 -14.19 -3.45 -7.93
CA THR A 257 -13.28 -4.61 -8.07
C THR A 257 -11.88 -4.28 -7.58
N VAL A 258 -11.19 -5.27 -7.05
CA VAL A 258 -9.76 -5.18 -6.73
C VAL A 258 -8.95 -5.97 -7.76
N PHE A 259 -7.80 -5.43 -8.15
CA PHE A 259 -6.88 -6.04 -9.11
C PHE A 259 -5.43 -5.81 -8.71
N VAL A 260 -4.53 -6.61 -9.27
CA VAL A 260 -3.07 -6.48 -9.12
C VAL A 260 -2.43 -6.01 -10.43
N GLU A 261 -1.43 -5.15 -10.28
CA GLU A 261 -0.47 -4.79 -11.32
C GLU A 261 0.95 -5.12 -10.85
N VAL A 262 1.85 -5.35 -11.81
CA VAL A 262 3.24 -5.73 -11.57
C VAL A 262 4.16 -4.72 -12.23
N SER A 263 5.25 -4.36 -11.55
CA SER A 263 6.39 -3.65 -12.12
C SER A 263 7.69 -4.36 -11.78
N ASN A 264 8.65 -4.33 -12.70
CA ASN A 264 9.99 -4.91 -12.54
C ASN A 264 11.11 -3.87 -12.68
N ASN A 265 10.77 -2.60 -12.82
CA ASN A 265 11.71 -1.50 -13.06
C ASN A 265 11.47 -0.29 -12.14
N GLY A 266 10.97 -0.53 -10.92
CA GLY A 266 10.86 0.47 -9.86
C GLY A 266 9.45 0.98 -9.58
N LEU A 267 9.31 1.78 -8.51
CA LEU A 267 8.03 2.37 -8.08
C LEU A 267 7.33 3.21 -9.17
N PHE A 268 8.13 3.97 -9.94
CA PHE A 268 7.69 4.76 -11.10
C PHE A 268 7.98 4.07 -12.44
N GLY A 269 8.21 2.76 -12.40
CA GLY A 269 8.43 1.95 -13.59
C GLY A 269 7.17 1.75 -14.42
N THR A 270 7.29 0.86 -15.40
CA THR A 270 6.15 0.39 -16.19
C THR A 270 5.33 -0.56 -15.34
N TRP A 271 4.03 -0.33 -15.28
CA TRP A 271 3.08 -1.17 -14.56
C TRP A 271 2.17 -1.91 -15.56
N THR A 272 2.10 -3.22 -15.43
CA THR A 272 1.24 -4.07 -16.27
C THR A 272 0.19 -4.74 -15.41
N ARG A 273 -1.04 -4.85 -15.90
CA ARG A 273 -2.12 -5.66 -15.30
C ARG A 273 -2.18 -7.01 -16.01
N PRO A 274 -1.66 -8.11 -15.43
CA PRO A 274 -1.66 -9.39 -16.12
C PRO A 274 -3.09 -9.90 -16.31
N GLY A 275 -3.41 -10.26 -17.54
CA GLY A 275 -4.78 -10.55 -18.01
C GLY A 275 -5.52 -9.36 -18.63
N GLY A 276 -4.93 -8.16 -18.66
CA GLY A 276 -5.51 -6.95 -19.25
C GLY A 276 -6.50 -6.20 -18.34
N ASP A 277 -7.09 -5.11 -18.84
CA ASP A 277 -7.91 -4.17 -18.06
C ASP A 277 -9.15 -4.78 -17.39
N GLY A 278 -9.65 -5.90 -17.93
CA GLY A 278 -10.76 -6.66 -17.39
C GLY A 278 -10.39 -7.60 -16.23
N ALA A 279 -9.12 -7.95 -16.07
CA ALA A 279 -8.70 -9.03 -15.16
C ALA A 279 -8.72 -8.56 -13.70
N ILE A 280 -9.51 -9.19 -12.84
CA ILE A 280 -9.68 -8.81 -11.43
C ILE A 280 -9.31 -9.96 -10.52
N ILE A 281 -9.03 -9.63 -9.25
CA ILE A 281 -8.94 -10.61 -8.16
C ILE A 281 -10.33 -10.92 -7.63
N GLN A 282 -11.09 -9.88 -7.30
CA GLN A 282 -12.38 -10.03 -6.63
C GLN A 282 -13.28 -8.80 -6.83
N THR A 283 -14.59 -9.00 -6.78
CA THR A 283 -15.64 -7.97 -6.83
C THR A 283 -16.31 -7.77 -5.47
N GLY A 284 -16.88 -6.59 -5.23
CA GLY A 284 -17.59 -6.26 -3.98
C GLY A 284 -16.66 -6.12 -2.77
N VAL A 285 -15.41 -5.73 -3.01
CA VAL A 285 -14.35 -5.63 -1.98
C VAL A 285 -13.55 -4.33 -2.11
N GLU A 286 -12.84 -3.99 -1.05
CA GLU A 286 -11.94 -2.84 -0.95
C GLU A 286 -10.73 -3.09 -0.06
N GLY A 287 -9.91 -2.06 0.14
CA GLY A 287 -8.82 -2.06 1.11
C GLY A 287 -7.83 -3.22 1.02
N PRO A 288 -7.20 -3.49 -0.14
CA PRO A 288 -6.21 -4.55 -0.23
C PRO A 288 -5.07 -4.33 0.78
N ALA A 289 -4.78 -5.32 1.62
CA ALA A 289 -3.63 -5.31 2.51
C ALA A 289 -2.79 -6.56 2.27
N SER A 290 -1.70 -6.42 1.53
CA SER A 290 -0.82 -7.54 1.17
C SER A 290 0.37 -7.69 2.11
N TYR A 291 0.78 -8.93 2.35
CA TYR A 291 1.96 -9.25 3.16
C TYR A 291 2.54 -10.61 2.75
N LEU A 292 3.85 -10.75 2.93
CA LEU A 292 4.56 -11.99 2.63
C LEU A 292 4.31 -13.03 3.73
N ASP A 293 4.29 -14.31 3.35
CA ASP A 293 4.33 -15.39 4.31
C ASP A 293 5.75 -15.52 4.91
N ASN A 294 5.82 -15.63 6.24
CA ASN A 294 7.06 -15.76 7.00
C ASN A 294 7.73 -17.14 6.83
N VAL A 295 6.99 -18.16 6.38
CA VAL A 295 7.45 -19.55 6.28
C VAL A 295 7.62 -19.97 4.83
N ASP A 296 6.58 -19.86 3.98
CA ASP A 296 6.67 -20.16 2.55
C ASP A 296 7.03 -18.88 1.77
N PRO A 297 8.30 -18.70 1.36
CA PRO A 297 8.76 -17.49 0.68
C PRO A 297 8.14 -17.28 -0.71
N ARG A 298 7.42 -18.29 -1.24
CA ARG A 298 6.67 -18.19 -2.48
C ARG A 298 5.21 -17.79 -2.26
N LYS A 299 4.76 -17.69 -1.02
CA LYS A 299 3.37 -17.39 -0.68
C LYS A 299 3.22 -15.93 -0.29
N VAL A 300 2.18 -15.31 -0.85
CA VAL A 300 1.72 -13.98 -0.49
C VAL A 300 0.29 -14.08 0.03
N HIS A 301 0.01 -13.34 1.08
CA HIS A 301 -1.32 -13.14 1.62
C HIS A 301 -1.87 -11.78 1.21
N LEU A 302 -3.18 -11.70 1.04
CA LEU A 302 -3.91 -10.48 0.71
C LEU A 302 -5.22 -10.46 1.49
N LEU A 303 -5.42 -9.45 2.33
CA LEU A 303 -6.73 -9.20 2.92
C LEU A 303 -7.54 -8.31 1.98
N LEU A 304 -8.81 -8.67 1.76
CA LEU A 304 -9.78 -7.86 1.02
C LEU A 304 -10.99 -7.56 1.90
N ASP A 305 -11.30 -6.29 2.10
CA ASP A 305 -12.39 -5.83 2.96
C ASP A 305 -13.71 -5.97 2.19
N PHE A 306 -14.55 -6.91 2.63
CA PHE A 306 -15.92 -7.00 2.14
C PHE A 306 -16.73 -5.91 2.84
N TYR A 307 -16.60 -4.67 2.37
CA TYR A 307 -17.16 -3.46 2.98
C TYR A 307 -18.68 -3.52 3.18
N GLY A 308 -19.39 -4.23 2.31
CA GLY A 308 -20.84 -4.50 2.43
C GLY A 308 -21.20 -5.71 3.32
N SER A 309 -20.23 -6.35 3.96
CA SER A 309 -20.39 -7.56 4.77
C SER A 309 -19.54 -7.49 6.05
N ASP A 310 -18.99 -8.61 6.50
CA ASP A 310 -18.36 -8.83 7.80
C ASP A 310 -16.85 -8.57 7.84
N GLY A 311 -16.36 -7.64 7.02
CA GLY A 311 -14.98 -7.16 7.04
C GLY A 311 -14.00 -7.99 6.21
N TYR A 312 -12.74 -7.95 6.61
CA TYR A 312 -11.64 -8.62 5.94
C TYR A 312 -11.82 -10.11 5.81
N ARG A 313 -11.50 -10.62 4.62
CA ARG A 313 -11.30 -12.04 4.34
C ARG A 313 -9.91 -12.24 3.71
N PRO A 314 -9.14 -13.23 4.19
CA PRO A 314 -7.83 -13.51 3.65
C PRO A 314 -7.92 -14.28 2.32
N PHE A 315 -7.00 -13.95 1.42
CA PHE A 315 -6.66 -14.66 0.21
C PHE A 315 -5.18 -15.01 0.25
N GLU A 316 -4.79 -16.07 -0.46
CA GLU A 316 -3.39 -16.44 -0.63
C GLU A 316 -3.08 -16.74 -2.10
N SER A 317 -1.80 -16.60 -2.46
CA SER A 317 -1.31 -16.93 -3.80
C SER A 317 0.15 -17.35 -3.76
N THR A 318 0.50 -18.36 -4.57
CA THR A 318 1.88 -18.65 -4.96
C THR A 318 2.24 -18.16 -6.37
N ASN A 319 1.32 -17.43 -7.02
CA ASN A 319 1.51 -16.74 -8.30
C ASN A 319 0.88 -15.33 -8.22
N PRO A 320 1.32 -14.50 -7.26
CA PRO A 320 0.62 -13.28 -6.84
C PRO A 320 0.65 -12.17 -7.90
N GLY A 321 1.52 -12.31 -8.92
CA GLY A 321 1.55 -11.42 -10.07
C GLY A 321 0.37 -11.58 -11.03
N THR A 322 -0.49 -12.59 -10.85
CA THR A 322 -1.64 -12.82 -11.73
C THR A 322 -2.96 -12.53 -11.02
N ASN A 323 -3.89 -11.86 -11.72
CA ASN A 323 -5.21 -11.55 -11.15
C ASN A 323 -6.04 -12.81 -10.85
N SER A 324 -5.89 -13.87 -11.64
CA SER A 324 -6.53 -15.17 -11.41
C SER A 324 -5.78 -16.09 -10.44
N GLY A 325 -4.63 -15.64 -9.90
CA GLY A 325 -3.77 -16.46 -9.05
C GLY A 325 -4.17 -16.51 -7.58
N TRP A 326 -5.22 -15.80 -7.19
CA TRP A 326 -5.62 -15.61 -5.80
C TRP A 326 -6.79 -16.53 -5.43
N VAL A 327 -6.64 -17.24 -4.32
CA VAL A 327 -7.68 -18.11 -3.77
C VAL A 327 -8.05 -17.67 -2.36
N GLY A 328 -9.32 -17.78 -2.00
CA GLY A 328 -9.76 -17.47 -0.64
C GLY A 328 -9.17 -18.46 0.36
N SER A 329 -8.60 -17.94 1.45
CA SER A 329 -7.97 -18.77 2.49
C SER A 329 -8.99 -19.22 3.54
N ASN A 330 -8.62 -20.21 4.36
CA ASN A 330 -9.42 -20.60 5.52
C ASN A 330 -9.53 -19.41 6.50
N ARG A 331 -10.76 -19.07 6.89
CA ARG A 331 -11.07 -17.93 7.77
C ARG A 331 -11.52 -18.34 9.18
N ASN A 332 -11.52 -19.64 9.52
CA ASN A 332 -12.07 -20.13 10.79
C ASN A 332 -11.44 -19.46 12.01
N ASN A 333 -10.13 -19.15 11.93
CA ASN A 333 -9.38 -18.51 13.01
C ASN A 333 -9.07 -17.02 12.73
N PHE A 334 -9.59 -16.46 11.65
CA PHE A 334 -9.39 -15.06 11.31
C PHE A 334 -10.51 -14.20 11.91
N PRO A 335 -10.21 -13.08 12.60
CA PRO A 335 -11.23 -12.25 13.22
C PRO A 335 -12.23 -11.66 12.22
N LYS A 336 -13.48 -11.54 12.66
CA LYS A 336 -14.53 -10.87 11.89
C LYS A 336 -14.52 -9.36 12.16
N ASN A 337 -15.16 -8.61 11.26
CA ASN A 337 -15.41 -7.16 11.36
C ASN A 337 -14.18 -6.24 11.32
N LEU A 338 -12.97 -6.78 11.15
CA LEU A 338 -11.80 -5.98 10.81
C LEU A 338 -12.03 -5.29 9.48
N ARG A 339 -11.80 -3.98 9.43
CA ARG A 339 -11.86 -3.18 8.20
C ARG A 339 -10.46 -2.78 7.75
N HIS A 340 -10.41 -2.11 6.59
CA HIS A 340 -9.18 -1.68 5.93
C HIS A 340 -8.07 -1.26 6.91
N GLY A 341 -6.89 -1.85 6.78
CA GLY A 341 -5.73 -1.63 7.63
C GLY A 341 -4.49 -2.33 7.05
N SER A 342 -3.57 -2.76 7.91
CA SER A 342 -2.27 -3.32 7.49
C SER A 342 -1.81 -4.48 8.37
N VAL A 343 -0.88 -5.28 7.84
CA VAL A 343 -0.23 -6.38 8.55
C VAL A 343 1.29 -6.27 8.40
N LEU A 344 1.99 -6.29 9.53
CA LEU A 344 3.44 -6.20 9.61
C LEU A 344 4.02 -7.52 10.16
N PRO A 345 4.89 -8.23 9.42
CA PRO A 345 5.72 -9.28 9.98
C PRO A 345 6.61 -8.76 11.11
N ILE A 346 6.69 -9.49 12.21
CA ILE A 346 7.45 -9.10 13.41
C ILE A 346 8.35 -10.23 13.92
N ASN A 347 9.44 -9.84 14.56
CA ASN A 347 10.38 -10.79 15.18
C ASN A 347 9.91 -11.27 16.56
N GLY A 348 10.56 -12.30 17.08
CA GLY A 348 10.25 -12.88 18.41
C GLY A 348 10.30 -11.88 19.55
N THR A 349 11.25 -10.95 19.56
CA THR A 349 11.37 -9.93 20.61
C THR A 349 10.15 -9.01 20.65
N VAL A 350 9.74 -8.47 19.51
CA VAL A 350 8.55 -7.63 19.39
C VAL A 350 7.28 -8.42 19.69
N TYR A 351 7.18 -9.65 19.16
CA TYR A 351 6.02 -10.52 19.38
C TYR A 351 5.77 -10.77 20.87
N GLU A 352 6.81 -11.13 21.62
CA GLU A 352 6.69 -11.38 23.06
C GLU A 352 6.40 -10.10 23.85
N ALA A 353 7.01 -8.97 23.48
CA ALA A 353 6.75 -7.71 24.15
C ALA A 353 5.30 -7.23 23.96
N LEU A 354 4.74 -7.37 22.74
CA LEU A 354 3.32 -7.12 22.48
C LEU A 354 2.41 -8.06 23.28
N ARG A 355 2.73 -9.36 23.31
CA ARG A 355 1.98 -10.35 24.08
C ARG A 355 1.97 -10.02 25.58
N GLN A 356 3.11 -9.63 26.14
CA GLN A 356 3.22 -9.28 27.56
C GLN A 356 2.47 -7.98 27.89
N ARG A 357 2.56 -6.97 27.03
CA ARG A 357 1.93 -5.66 27.29
C ARG A 357 0.42 -5.66 27.07
N TRP A 358 -0.04 -6.35 26.03
CA TRP A 358 -1.41 -6.23 25.52
C TRP A 358 -2.14 -7.56 25.34
N GLY A 359 -1.50 -8.70 25.60
CA GLY A 359 -2.10 -10.02 25.36
C GLY A 359 -3.10 -10.50 26.43
N VAL A 360 -3.40 -9.67 27.43
CA VAL A 360 -4.31 -9.95 28.56
C VAL A 360 -5.44 -8.96 28.66
#